data_AF-A0A4Y2WGI0-F1
#
_entry.id   AF-A0A4Y2WGI0-F1
#
_cell.length_a   1.000
_cell.length_b   1.000
_cell.length_c   1.000
_cell.angle_alpha   90.00
_cell.angle_beta   90.00
_cell.angle_gamma   90.00
#
_symmetry.space_group_name_H-M   'P 1'
#
loop_
_entity.id
_entity.type
_entity.pdbx_description
1 polymer ?
#
loop_
_entity_poly.entity_id
_entity_poly.type
_entity_poly.pdbx_seq_one_letter_code
_entity_poly.pdbx_strand_id
1 'polypeptide(L)'
;MLKEGEGKVKDRFYSSKDLQNSNLVIECTKKCILFVHAISGCDTTSGFYGKGKLQAVQLFNLSKYLKDIPEIFNNPKSTYTEIERAGERFIIALYSNKKKEESRLNKMSNCTACSFPFL
;
A
#
# COMPACT_ATOMS: atom_id res chain seq x y z
N MET A 1 -11.66 -36.75 -27.73
CA MET A 1 -10.54 -36.00 -27.11
C MET A 1 -10.58 -34.58 -27.63
N LEU A 2 -10.77 -33.60 -26.75
CA LEU A 2 -10.73 -32.17 -27.09
C LEU A 2 -9.28 -31.71 -27.13
N LYS A 3 -8.88 -30.95 -28.16
CA LYS A 3 -7.57 -30.30 -28.21
C LYS A 3 -7.57 -29.10 -27.27
N GLU A 4 -6.48 -28.92 -26.54
CA GLU A 4 -6.26 -27.71 -25.74
C GLU A 4 -6.18 -26.50 -26.67
N GLY A 5 -6.92 -25.43 -26.34
CA GLY A 5 -6.88 -24.19 -27.09
C GLY A 5 -5.65 -23.38 -26.69
N GLU A 6 -4.78 -23.07 -27.65
CA GLU A 6 -3.67 -22.14 -27.42
C GLU A 6 -4.22 -20.70 -27.29
N GLY A 7 -4.08 -20.13 -26.09
CA GLY A 7 -4.39 -18.73 -25.84
C GLY A 7 -3.41 -17.79 -26.56
N LYS A 8 -3.90 -16.67 -27.10
CA LYS A 8 -3.08 -15.67 -27.81
C LYS A 8 -2.06 -14.95 -26.90
N VAL A 9 -2.17 -15.09 -25.58
CA VAL A 9 -1.32 -14.41 -24.60
C VAL A 9 -0.28 -15.41 -24.11
N LYS A 10 1.00 -15.06 -24.25
CA LYS A 10 2.09 -15.85 -23.68
C LYS A 10 1.97 -15.89 -22.17
N ASP A 11 2.16 -17.08 -21.61
CA ASP A 11 2.29 -17.25 -20.17
C ASP A 11 3.42 -16.39 -19.63
N ARG A 12 3.14 -15.76 -18.48
CA ARG A 12 4.12 -14.97 -17.75
C ARG A 12 4.35 -15.62 -16.41
N PHE A 13 5.60 -15.94 -16.14
CA PHE A 13 6.04 -16.45 -14.85
C PHE A 13 6.62 -15.31 -14.04
N TYR A 14 6.22 -15.25 -12.76
CA TYR A 14 6.73 -14.27 -11.81
C TYR A 14 7.32 -15.01 -10.62
N SER A 15 8.52 -14.63 -10.21
CA SER A 15 9.17 -15.17 -9.01
C SER A 15 9.39 -14.07 -7.98
N SER A 16 9.12 -14.38 -6.72
CA SER A 16 9.44 -13.51 -5.59
C SER A 16 10.95 -13.20 -5.53
N LYS A 17 11.78 -14.17 -5.95
CA LYS A 17 13.24 -14.00 -6.02
C LYS A 17 13.64 -12.97 -7.07
N ASP A 18 12.97 -12.95 -8.21
CA ASP A 18 13.25 -11.99 -9.28
C ASP A 18 12.94 -10.57 -8.82
N LEU A 19 11.84 -10.40 -8.07
CA LEU A 19 11.48 -9.12 -7.47
C LEU A 19 12.55 -8.64 -6.47
N GLN A 20 13.02 -9.53 -5.59
CA GLN A 20 14.06 -9.24 -4.60
C GLN A 20 15.41 -8.91 -5.22
N ASN A 21 15.76 -9.52 -6.35
CA ASN A 21 17.04 -9.32 -7.03
C ASN A 21 17.01 -8.18 -8.06
N SER A 22 15.82 -7.68 -8.41
CA SER A 22 15.71 -6.60 -9.38
C SER A 22 16.27 -5.27 -8.85
N ASN A 23 16.98 -4.55 -9.72
CA ASN A 23 17.44 -3.17 -9.51
C ASN A 23 16.35 -2.13 -9.83
N LEU A 24 15.25 -2.57 -10.46
CA LEU A 24 14.10 -1.74 -10.82
C LEU A 24 13.18 -1.47 -9.63
N VAL A 25 13.21 -2.35 -8.63
CA VAL A 25 12.37 -2.28 -7.44
C VAL A 25 13.15 -1.51 -6.39
N ILE A 26 12.64 -0.32 -6.06
CA ILE A 26 13.17 0.54 -4.99
C ILE A 26 13.28 -0.31 -3.72
N GLU A 27 14.37 -0.17 -2.97
CA GLU A 27 14.65 -0.95 -1.75
C GLU A 27 13.45 -0.97 -0.79
N CYS A 28 12.73 0.16 -0.72
CA CYS A 28 11.49 0.32 0.02
C CYS A 28 10.43 -0.72 -0.38
N THR A 29 10.22 -0.96 -1.68
CA THR A 29 9.22 -1.91 -2.19
C THR A 29 9.51 -3.36 -1.77
N LYS A 30 10.77 -3.76 -1.59
CA LYS A 30 11.12 -5.11 -1.10
C LYS A 30 10.66 -5.34 0.34
N LYS A 31 10.76 -4.30 1.18
CA LYS A 31 10.34 -4.35 2.60
C LYS A 31 8.86 -4.01 2.78
N CYS A 32 8.28 -3.20 1.90
CA CYS A 32 6.92 -2.68 2.05
C CYS A 32 5.85 -3.45 1.27
N ILE A 33 6.20 -4.44 0.42
CA ILE A 33 5.21 -5.15 -0.40
C ILE A 33 4.10 -5.80 0.42
N LEU A 34 4.43 -6.42 1.56
CA LEU A 34 3.44 -7.03 2.44
C LEU A 34 2.52 -5.98 3.06
N PHE A 35 3.09 -4.89 3.57
CA PHE A 35 2.33 -3.78 4.11
C PHE A 35 1.40 -3.17 3.06
N VAL A 36 1.93 -2.85 1.86
CA VAL A 36 1.14 -2.27 0.76
C VAL A 36 0.03 -3.22 0.34
N HIS A 37 0.29 -4.52 0.21
CA HIS A 37 -0.72 -5.51 -0.12
C HIS A 37 -1.85 -5.55 0.92
N ALA A 38 -1.51 -5.58 2.21
CA ALA A 38 -2.49 -5.59 3.29
C ALA A 38 -3.30 -4.29 3.38
N ILE A 39 -2.64 -3.14 3.32
CA ILE A 39 -3.28 -1.82 3.52
C ILE A 39 -4.08 -1.37 2.30
N SER A 40 -3.64 -1.68 1.07
CA SER A 40 -4.34 -1.25 -0.14
C SER A 40 -5.43 -2.22 -0.59
N GLY A 41 -5.65 -3.30 0.16
CA GLY A 41 -6.61 -4.36 -0.12
C GLY A 41 -5.95 -5.64 -0.63
N CYS A 42 -6.10 -6.71 0.14
CA CYS A 42 -5.73 -8.08 -0.24
C CYS A 42 -6.98 -8.88 -0.63
N ASP A 43 -6.85 -10.20 -0.82
CA ASP A 43 -7.99 -11.03 -1.22
C ASP A 43 -9.10 -11.08 -0.15
N THR A 44 -8.75 -10.82 1.12
CA THR A 44 -9.67 -10.82 2.27
C THR A 44 -10.06 -9.42 2.75
N THR A 45 -9.46 -8.35 2.22
CA THR A 45 -9.74 -6.98 2.64
C THR A 45 -10.01 -6.08 1.43
N SER A 46 -11.10 -5.32 1.48
CA SER A 46 -11.39 -4.32 0.46
C SER A 46 -10.32 -3.23 0.44
N GLY A 47 -10.04 -2.70 -0.76
CA GLY A 47 -9.18 -1.53 -0.91
C GLY A 47 -9.88 -0.23 -0.50
N PHE A 48 -9.07 0.81 -0.31
CA PHE A 48 -9.54 2.15 0.01
C PHE A 48 -10.24 2.82 -1.19
N TYR A 49 -11.41 3.43 -0.97
CA TYR A 49 -12.18 4.08 -2.03
C TYR A 49 -11.38 5.16 -2.75
N GLY A 50 -11.37 5.10 -4.09
CA GLY A 50 -10.65 6.04 -4.95
C GLY A 50 -9.12 5.91 -4.90
N LYS A 51 -8.57 4.87 -4.26
CA LYS A 51 -7.13 4.67 -4.07
C LYS A 51 -6.69 3.31 -4.61
N GLY A 52 -5.77 3.34 -5.58
CA GLY A 52 -5.22 2.12 -6.20
C GLY A 52 -3.91 1.65 -5.56
N LYS A 53 -3.57 0.35 -5.75
CA LYS A 53 -2.31 -0.24 -5.28
C LYS A 53 -1.07 0.50 -5.79
N LEU A 54 -1.11 0.99 -7.03
CA LEU A 54 -0.02 1.78 -7.62
C LEU A 54 0.21 3.11 -6.87
N GLN A 55 -0.87 3.80 -6.48
CA GLN A 55 -0.77 5.05 -5.71
C GLN A 55 -0.14 4.80 -4.34
N ALA A 56 -0.51 3.68 -3.68
CA ALA A 56 0.08 3.28 -2.42
C ALA A 56 1.60 3.01 -2.54
N VAL A 57 2.03 2.30 -3.60
CA VAL A 57 3.46 2.07 -3.88
C VAL A 57 4.21 3.38 -4.15
N GLN A 58 3.64 4.26 -4.99
CA GLN A 58 4.25 5.55 -5.31
C GLN A 58 4.40 6.44 -4.07
N LEU A 59 3.41 6.43 -3.18
CA LEU A 59 3.43 7.21 -1.95
C LEU A 59 4.60 6.81 -1.04
N PHE A 60 4.88 5.51 -0.92
CA PHE A 60 6.05 5.01 -0.18
C PHE A 60 7.38 5.49 -0.75
N ASN A 61 7.49 5.53 -2.08
CA ASN A 61 8.71 5.93 -2.75
C ASN A 61 8.99 7.44 -2.59
N LEU A 62 7.94 8.26 -2.52
CA LEU A 62 8.06 9.72 -2.44
C LEU A 62 8.19 10.24 -1.01
N SER A 63 7.59 9.55 -0.03
CA SER A 63 7.46 10.07 1.33
C SER A 63 8.56 9.56 2.25
N LYS A 64 9.53 10.44 2.58
CA LYS A 64 10.48 10.19 3.68
C LYS A 64 9.78 9.89 5.02
N TYR A 65 8.59 10.46 5.21
CA TYR A 65 7.77 10.30 6.40
C TYR A 65 7.16 8.90 6.55
N LEU A 66 7.13 8.07 5.52
CA LEU A 66 6.52 6.73 5.60
C LEU A 66 7.57 5.61 5.61
N LYS A 67 8.87 5.94 5.65
CA LYS A 67 9.95 4.95 5.52
C LYS A 67 10.04 3.98 6.70
N ASP A 68 9.60 4.39 7.88
CA ASP A 68 9.60 3.61 9.12
C ASP A 68 8.41 2.62 9.22
N ILE A 69 7.34 2.86 8.48
CA ILE A 69 6.11 2.04 8.54
C ILE A 69 6.38 0.56 8.22
N PRO A 70 7.14 0.19 7.16
CA PRO A 70 7.42 -1.21 6.88
C PRO A 70 8.28 -1.86 7.97
N GLU A 71 9.12 -1.10 8.66
CA GLU A 71 9.94 -1.61 9.75
C GLU A 71 9.08 -1.92 10.98
N ILE A 72 8.15 -1.02 11.32
CA ILE A 72 7.16 -1.24 12.38
C ILE A 72 6.26 -2.43 12.04
N PHE A 73 5.73 -2.48 10.81
CA PHE A 73 4.80 -3.53 10.41
C PHE A 73 5.44 -4.94 10.39
N ASN A 74 6.69 -5.04 9.92
CA ASN A 74 7.39 -6.33 9.85
C ASN A 74 8.08 -6.73 11.16
N ASN A 75 8.09 -5.87 12.18
CA ASN A 75 8.72 -6.17 13.46
C ASN A 75 7.75 -6.99 14.34
N PRO A 76 8.07 -8.26 14.68
CA PRO A 76 7.20 -9.08 15.51
C PRO A 76 7.06 -8.56 16.96
N LYS A 77 7.93 -7.64 17.39
CA LYS A 77 7.87 -7.00 18.71
C LYS A 77 7.02 -5.73 18.70
N SER A 78 6.56 -5.27 17.54
CA SER A 78 5.76 -4.05 17.46
C SER A 78 4.42 -4.25 18.14
N THR A 79 4.06 -3.27 18.95
CA THR A 79 2.80 -3.23 19.67
C THR A 79 1.64 -2.94 18.72
N TYR A 80 0.44 -3.33 19.11
CA TYR A 80 -0.78 -3.00 18.37
C TYR A 80 -0.89 -1.49 18.10
N THR A 81 -0.59 -0.65 19.10
CA THR A 81 -0.68 0.81 18.99
C THR A 81 0.32 1.40 17.99
N GLU A 82 1.52 0.82 17.87
CA GLU A 82 2.50 1.25 16.86
C GLU A 82 2.04 0.91 15.45
N ILE A 83 1.49 -0.30 15.26
CA ILE A 83 0.94 -0.74 13.98
C ILE A 83 -0.28 0.10 13.59
N GLU A 84 -1.20 0.34 14.53
CA GLU A 84 -2.35 1.21 14.34
C GLU A 84 -1.91 2.62 13.92
N ARG A 85 -0.98 3.24 14.66
CA ARG A 85 -0.48 4.59 14.36
C ARG A 85 0.23 4.64 13.01
N ALA A 86 1.00 3.62 12.65
CA ALA A 86 1.64 3.50 11.34
C ALA A 86 0.59 3.41 10.21
N GLY A 87 -0.45 2.61 10.41
CA GLY A 87 -1.60 2.51 9.50
C GLY A 87 -2.34 3.84 9.34
N GLU A 88 -2.67 4.52 10.45
CA GLU A 88 -3.29 5.84 10.43
C GLU A 88 -2.47 6.85 9.63
N ARG A 89 -1.16 6.93 9.90
CA ARG A 89 -0.22 7.81 9.18
C ARG A 89 -0.24 7.53 7.68
N PHE A 90 -0.27 6.26 7.28
CA PHE A 90 -0.33 5.88 5.88
C PHE A 90 -1.65 6.34 5.23
N ILE A 91 -2.79 6.05 5.85
CA ILE A 91 -4.12 6.39 5.31
C ILE A 91 -4.26 7.91 5.17
N ILE A 92 -3.80 8.67 6.17
CA ILE A 92 -3.79 10.13 6.11
C ILE A 92 -2.97 10.62 4.93
N ALA A 93 -1.77 10.07 4.72
CA ALA A 93 -0.92 10.44 3.59
C ALA A 93 -1.51 9.99 2.24
N LEU A 94 -2.26 8.89 2.22
CA LEU A 94 -2.93 8.37 1.03
C LEU A 94 -4.06 9.28 0.55
N TYR A 95 -4.81 9.87 1.49
CA TYR A 95 -5.92 10.79 1.18
C TYR A 95 -5.51 12.27 1.18
N SER A 96 -4.51 12.66 1.97
CA SER A 96 -4.03 14.03 2.07
C SER A 96 -2.85 14.23 1.12
N ASN A 97 -3.02 15.10 0.13
CA ASN A 97 -1.89 15.61 -0.67
C ASN A 97 -0.94 16.54 0.13
N LYS A 98 -1.08 16.61 1.46
CA LYS A 98 -0.27 17.45 2.36
C LYS A 98 0.33 16.59 3.47
N LYS A 99 1.63 16.75 3.69
CA LYS A 99 2.37 16.14 4.81
C LYS A 99 1.95 16.83 6.11
N LYS A 100 0.82 16.42 6.71
CA LYS A 100 0.48 16.83 8.08
C LYS A 100 0.91 15.72 9.03
N GLU A 101 1.94 16.01 9.78
CA GLU A 101 2.68 15.08 10.65
C GLU A 101 1.88 14.65 11.90
N GLU A 102 0.76 15.33 12.20
CA GLU A 102 0.01 15.19 13.46
C GLU A 102 -1.52 15.09 13.33
N SER A 103 -2.06 14.78 12.15
CA SER A 103 -3.49 14.45 12.07
C SER A 103 -3.73 13.04 12.58
N ARG A 104 -4.80 12.84 13.34
CA ARG A 104 -5.41 11.53 13.61
C ARG A 104 -6.57 11.35 12.63
N LEU A 105 -6.90 10.12 12.23
CA LEU A 105 -8.00 9.89 11.29
C LEU A 105 -9.32 10.48 11.78
N ASN A 106 -9.58 10.35 13.09
CA ASN A 106 -10.77 10.91 13.73
C ASN A 106 -10.85 12.45 13.73
N LYS A 107 -9.75 13.16 13.43
CA LYS A 107 -9.70 14.63 13.30
C LYS A 107 -9.79 15.12 11.85
N MET A 108 -9.98 14.19 10.89
CA MET A 108 -9.91 14.48 9.45
C MET A 108 -11.26 14.91 8.83
N SER A 109 -12.29 15.11 9.65
CA SER A 109 -13.66 15.51 9.28
C SER A 109 -13.78 16.81 8.45
N ASN A 110 -12.72 17.61 8.36
CA ASN A 110 -12.71 18.88 7.62
C ASN A 110 -11.86 18.85 6.31
N CYS A 111 -11.42 17.68 5.85
CA CYS A 111 -10.71 17.58 4.57
C CYS A 111 -11.68 17.65 3.38
N THR A 112 -11.70 18.78 2.69
CA THR A 112 -12.46 19.03 1.44
C THR A 112 -12.04 18.12 0.26
N ALA A 113 -10.97 17.33 0.40
CA ALA A 113 -10.62 16.26 -0.54
C ALA A 113 -11.45 14.98 -0.36
N CYS A 114 -12.17 14.86 0.77
CA CYS A 114 -13.10 13.79 1.08
C CYS A 114 -14.57 14.22 0.86
N SER A 115 -14.83 15.17 -0.04
CA SER A 115 -16.19 15.44 -0.51
C SER A 115 -16.66 14.20 -1.27
N PHE A 116 -17.16 13.22 -0.53
CA PHE A 116 -17.81 12.01 -1.02
C PHE A 116 -19.06 12.45 -1.79
N PRO A 117 -19.12 12.32 -3.12
CA PRO A 117 -20.41 12.28 -3.79
C PRO A 117 -20.94 10.87 -3.53
N PHE A 118 -21.74 10.71 -2.47
CA PHE A 118 -22.67 9.59 -2.41
C PHE A 118 -23.65 9.79 -3.57
N LEU A 119 -23.58 8.90 -4.55
CA LEU A 119 -24.62 8.67 -5.54
C LEU A 119 -24.98 7.19 -5.46
#